data_AF-A0A9E3RB94-F1
#
_entry.id   AF-A0A9E3RB94-F1
#
_cell.length_a   1.000
_cell.length_b   1.000
_cell.length_c   1.000
_cell.angle_alpha   90.00
_cell.angle_beta   90.00
_cell.angle_gamma   90.00
#
_symmetry.space_group_name_H-M   'P 1'
#
loop_
_entity.id
_entity.type
_entity.pdbx_description
1 polymer ?
#
loop_
_entity_poly.entity_id
_entity_poly.type
_entity_poly.pdbx_seq_one_letter_code
_entity_poly.pdbx_strand_id
1 'polypeptide(L)'
;MLAQLAASLFLAAPNPHLRAAKIFYDEFQFSRCVQQLAQAGAAPATEVELVEIEVYGGLCRYSLGDFKGADEHFRLALKLDPRAALPPMTSPKLSERFEAERARLGPVPAAPEPAAQVAPAPADAPVQAELTPAAAPPTPQLTAA
;
A
#
# COMPACT_ATOMS: atom_id res chain seq x y z
N MET A 1 -38.11 -29.79 -5.63
CA MET A 1 -36.74 -30.34 -5.61
C MET A 1 -35.83 -29.29 -6.22
N LEU A 2 -35.13 -28.53 -5.37
CA LEU A 2 -34.26 -27.42 -5.73
C LEU A 2 -32.95 -27.97 -6.33
N ALA A 3 -32.64 -27.64 -7.59
CA ALA A 3 -31.34 -27.88 -8.18
C ALA A 3 -30.61 -26.53 -8.34
N GLN A 4 -29.39 -26.52 -7.80
CA GLN A 4 -28.54 -25.39 -7.49
C GLN A 4 -28.22 -24.51 -8.71
N LEU A 5 -28.38 -23.19 -8.52
CA LEU A 5 -27.69 -22.17 -9.29
C LEU A 5 -26.19 -22.29 -8.97
N ALA A 6 -25.44 -22.91 -9.87
CA ALA A 6 -23.99 -22.79 -9.88
C ALA A 6 -23.65 -21.34 -10.24
N ALA A 7 -23.32 -20.53 -9.23
CA ALA A 7 -22.76 -19.21 -9.43
C ALA A 7 -21.35 -19.40 -10.00
N SER A 8 -21.22 -19.36 -11.32
CA SER A 8 -19.95 -19.31 -12.01
C SER A 8 -19.24 -18.01 -11.61
N LEU A 9 -18.26 -18.13 -10.72
CA LEU A 9 -17.23 -17.11 -10.50
C LEU A 9 -16.39 -17.04 -11.78
N PHE A 10 -16.85 -16.28 -12.78
CA PHE A 10 -15.98 -15.83 -13.86
C PHE A 10 -14.96 -14.87 -13.24
N LEU A 11 -13.77 -15.38 -12.90
CA LEU A 11 -12.59 -14.55 -12.74
C LEU A 11 -12.38 -13.84 -14.08
N ALA A 12 -12.75 -12.57 -14.16
CA ALA A 12 -12.48 -11.75 -15.32
C ALA A 12 -10.97 -11.79 -15.59
N ALA A 13 -10.57 -12.06 -16.83
CA ALA A 13 -9.17 -12.03 -17.20
C ALA A 13 -8.60 -10.63 -16.93
N PRO A 14 -7.37 -10.52 -16.39
CA PRO A 14 -6.77 -9.23 -16.06
C PRO A 14 -6.67 -8.33 -17.30
N ASN A 15 -6.90 -7.04 -17.12
CA ASN A 15 -6.97 -6.07 -18.21
C ASN A 15 -5.66 -6.05 -19.03
N PRO A 16 -5.68 -6.52 -20.30
CA PRO A 16 -4.46 -6.69 -21.09
C PRO A 16 -3.79 -5.35 -21.42
N HIS A 17 -4.58 -4.28 -21.54
CA HIS A 17 -4.09 -2.94 -21.83
C HIS A 17 -3.41 -2.32 -20.61
N LEU A 18 -3.97 -2.50 -19.41
CA LEU A 18 -3.30 -2.08 -18.18
C LEU A 18 -1.97 -2.80 -18.00
N ARG A 19 -1.92 -4.11 -18.24
CA ARG A 19 -0.65 -4.86 -18.21
C ARG A 19 0.38 -4.30 -19.21
N ALA A 20 -0.05 -4.01 -20.43
CA ALA A 20 0.83 -3.42 -21.45
C ALA A 20 1.29 -2.00 -21.05
N ALA A 21 0.43 -1.19 -20.44
CA ALA A 21 0.78 0.14 -19.98
C ALA A 21 1.89 0.12 -18.93
N LYS A 22 1.83 -0.80 -17.96
CA LYS A 22 2.87 -0.96 -16.93
C LYS A 22 4.22 -1.35 -17.55
N ILE A 23 4.22 -2.29 -18.51
CA ILE A 23 5.43 -2.64 -19.27
C ILE A 23 6.01 -1.41 -19.98
N PHE A 24 5.16 -0.62 -20.65
CA PHE A 24 5.63 0.60 -21.31
C PHE A 24 6.12 1.68 -20.33
N TYR A 25 5.58 1.75 -19.11
CA TYR A 25 6.10 2.63 -18.08
C TYR A 25 7.51 2.20 -17.66
N ASP A 26 7.71 0.90 -17.37
CA ASP A 26 9.01 0.33 -16.98
C ASP A 26 10.07 0.49 -18.08
N GLU A 27 9.65 0.44 -19.35
CA GLU A 27 10.50 0.66 -20.53
C GLU A 27 10.65 2.15 -20.90
N PHE A 28 10.15 3.08 -20.08
CA PHE A 28 10.18 4.53 -20.33
C PHE A 28 9.48 4.99 -21.62
N GLN A 29 8.61 4.15 -22.20
CA GLN A 29 7.80 4.43 -23.39
C GLN A 29 6.49 5.13 -23.01
N PHE A 30 6.59 6.31 -22.40
CA PHE A 30 5.46 7.00 -21.77
C PHE A 30 4.31 7.34 -22.73
N SER A 31 4.60 7.70 -23.99
CA SER A 31 3.56 7.95 -25.00
C SER A 31 2.73 6.70 -25.31
N ARG A 32 3.36 5.51 -25.28
CA ARG A 32 2.68 4.22 -25.47
C ARG A 32 1.94 3.79 -24.21
N CYS A 33 2.50 4.06 -23.04
CA CYS A 33 1.81 3.89 -21.76
C CYS A 33 0.46 4.62 -21.78
N VAL A 34 0.44 5.93 -22.08
CA VAL A 34 -0.82 6.71 -22.13
C VAL A 34 -1.82 6.13 -23.14
N GLN A 35 -1.37 5.68 -24.32
CA GLN A 35 -2.24 5.05 -25.31
C GLN A 35 -2.87 3.73 -24.81
N GLN A 36 -2.11 2.93 -24.08
CA GLN A 36 -2.64 1.69 -23.49
C GLN A 36 -3.58 1.97 -22.33
N LEU A 37 -3.29 2.98 -21.49
CA LEU A 37 -4.19 3.37 -20.40
C LEU A 37 -5.55 3.86 -20.92
N ALA A 38 -5.57 4.59 -22.03
CA ALA A 38 -6.82 4.99 -22.67
C ALA A 38 -7.67 3.78 -23.10
N GLN A 39 -7.03 2.73 -23.63
CA GLN A 39 -7.71 1.48 -23.98
C GLN A 39 -8.13 0.70 -22.72
N ALA A 40 -7.31 0.71 -21.67
CA ALA A 40 -7.61 0.05 -20.41
C ALA A 40 -8.86 0.62 -19.74
N GLY A 41 -9.01 1.95 -19.72
CA GLY A 41 -10.18 2.63 -19.14
C GLY A 41 -11.45 2.56 -20.01
N ALA A 42 -11.32 2.20 -21.29
CA ALA A 42 -12.47 1.97 -22.19
C ALA A 42 -13.02 0.54 -22.11
N ALA A 43 -12.26 -0.39 -21.53
CA ALA A 43 -12.66 -1.77 -21.30
C ALA A 43 -13.24 -1.95 -19.89
N PRO A 44 -14.01 -3.03 -19.62
CA PRO A 44 -14.37 -3.39 -18.27
C PRO A 44 -13.12 -3.54 -17.40
N ALA A 45 -13.09 -2.82 -16.27
CA ALA A 45 -12.00 -2.83 -15.32
C ALA A 45 -12.58 -2.97 -13.90
N THR A 46 -11.88 -3.72 -13.06
CA THR A 46 -12.17 -3.78 -11.63
C THR A 46 -11.81 -2.45 -10.96
N GLU A 47 -12.31 -2.22 -9.75
CA GLU A 47 -12.00 -1.00 -8.99
C GLU A 47 -10.48 -0.85 -8.74
N VAL A 48 -9.80 -1.96 -8.45
CA VAL A 48 -8.33 -2.00 -8.31
C VAL A 48 -7.65 -1.59 -9.60
N GLU A 49 -8.09 -2.13 -10.74
CA GLU A 49 -7.52 -1.77 -12.04
C GLU A 49 -7.79 -0.31 -12.41
N LEU A 50 -8.95 0.25 -12.04
CA LEU A 50 -9.24 1.66 -12.24
C LEU A 50 -8.29 2.55 -11.43
N VAL A 51 -8.03 2.21 -10.17
CA VAL A 51 -7.01 2.92 -9.35
C VAL A 51 -5.64 2.85 -10.03
N GLU A 52 -5.24 1.68 -10.50
CA GLU A 52 -3.95 1.52 -11.19
C GLU A 52 -3.89 2.28 -12.52
N ILE A 53 -4.97 2.31 -13.29
CA ILE A 53 -5.06 3.10 -14.54
C ILE A 53 -4.80 4.57 -14.25
N GLU A 54 -5.42 5.11 -13.19
CA GLU A 54 -5.24 6.50 -12.79
C GLU A 54 -3.84 6.76 -12.22
N VAL A 55 -3.29 5.88 -11.38
CA VAL A 55 -1.91 6.00 -10.87
C VAL A 55 -0.90 6.03 -12.03
N TYR A 56 -0.93 5.05 -12.93
CA TYR A 56 -0.01 5.00 -14.08
C TYR A 56 -0.29 6.13 -15.10
N GLY A 57 -1.52 6.61 -15.19
CA GLY A 57 -1.88 7.78 -16.00
C GLY A 57 -1.14 9.02 -15.52
N GLY A 58 -1.11 9.24 -14.21
CA GLY A 58 -0.38 10.35 -13.62
C GLY A 58 1.13 10.21 -13.82
N LEU A 59 1.68 9.02 -13.62
CA LEU A 59 3.10 8.72 -13.83
C LEU A 59 3.55 9.00 -15.27
N CYS A 60 2.84 8.44 -16.25
CA CYS A 60 3.23 8.55 -17.65
C CYS A 60 3.05 9.98 -18.18
N ARG A 61 2.02 10.70 -17.76
CA ARG A 61 1.83 12.11 -18.15
C ARG A 61 2.86 13.03 -17.54
N TYR A 62 3.24 12.82 -16.28
CA TYR A 62 4.32 13.59 -15.65
C TYR A 62 5.61 13.46 -16.44
N SER A 63 5.97 12.24 -16.83
CA SER A 63 7.16 11.96 -17.63
C SER A 63 7.13 12.57 -19.04
N LEU A 64 5.93 12.86 -19.56
CA LEU A 64 5.73 13.57 -20.83
C LEU A 64 5.68 15.11 -20.67
N GLY A 65 5.81 15.62 -19.45
CA GLY A 65 5.72 17.06 -19.14
C GLY A 65 4.28 17.58 -19.02
N ASP A 66 3.26 16.71 -19.13
CA ASP A 66 1.87 17.06 -18.87
C ASP A 66 1.57 17.01 -17.36
N PHE A 67 2.11 18.00 -16.66
CA PHE A 67 2.01 18.08 -15.21
C PHE A 67 0.59 18.28 -14.70
N LYS A 68 -0.23 19.05 -15.42
CA LYS A 68 -1.63 19.26 -15.06
C LYS A 68 -2.42 17.98 -15.22
N GLY A 69 -2.26 17.29 -16.36
CA GLY A 69 -2.88 16.00 -16.57
C GLY A 69 -2.42 14.97 -15.54
N ALA A 70 -1.14 15.01 -15.13
CA ALA A 70 -0.64 14.12 -14.08
C ALA A 70 -1.35 14.31 -12.74
N ASP A 71 -1.49 15.57 -12.29
CA ASP A 71 -2.17 15.90 -11.04
C ASP A 71 -3.65 15.48 -11.07
N GLU A 72 -4.33 15.65 -12.21
CA GLU A 72 -5.72 15.19 -12.38
C GLU A 72 -5.86 13.67 -12.20
N HIS A 73 -4.98 12.90 -12.82
CA HIS A 73 -4.96 11.44 -12.68
C HIS A 73 -4.66 10.99 -11.24
N PHE A 74 -3.68 11.61 -10.56
CA PHE A 74 -3.40 11.32 -9.15
C PHE A 74 -4.60 11.60 -8.25
N ARG A 75 -5.28 12.73 -8.47
CA ARG A 75 -6.50 13.10 -7.74
C ARG A 75 -7.62 12.10 -7.99
N LEU A 76 -7.77 11.58 -9.21
CA LEU A 76 -8.76 10.55 -9.53
C LEU A 76 -8.42 9.22 -8.84
N ALA A 77 -7.16 8.79 -8.86
CA ALA A 77 -6.72 7.59 -8.15
C ALA A 77 -7.08 7.66 -6.65
N LEU A 78 -6.80 8.79 -6.01
CA LEU A 78 -7.07 9.02 -4.59
C LEU A 78 -8.56 9.18 -4.25
N LYS A 79 -9.39 9.56 -5.22
CA LYS A 79 -10.85 9.57 -5.07
C LYS A 79 -11.45 8.18 -5.16
N LEU A 80 -10.87 7.32 -6.01
CA LEU A 80 -11.26 5.92 -6.13
C LEU A 80 -10.83 5.14 -4.89
N ASP A 81 -9.57 5.29 -4.49
CA ASP A 81 -9.02 4.72 -3.26
C ASP A 81 -8.15 5.75 -2.55
N PRO A 82 -8.58 6.30 -1.40
CA PRO A 82 -7.78 7.22 -0.60
C PRO A 82 -6.44 6.63 -0.12
N ARG A 83 -6.28 5.30 -0.16
CA ARG A 83 -5.05 4.57 0.17
C ARG A 83 -4.21 4.21 -1.05
N ALA A 84 -4.60 4.64 -2.25
CA ALA A 84 -3.81 4.45 -3.46
C ALA A 84 -2.35 4.85 -3.22
N ALA A 85 -1.44 4.05 -3.73
CA ALA A 85 0.00 4.21 -3.54
C ALA A 85 0.73 4.25 -4.88
N LEU A 86 1.84 4.98 -4.91
CA LEU A 86 2.74 5.01 -6.05
C LEU A 86 3.58 3.72 -6.10
N PRO A 87 4.02 3.29 -7.30
CA PRO A 87 5.00 2.22 -7.42
C PRO A 87 6.29 2.51 -6.64
N PRO A 88 7.02 1.47 -6.20
CA PRO A 88 8.29 1.66 -5.52
C PRO A 88 9.28 2.41 -6.42
N MET A 89 10.24 3.11 -5.80
CA MET A 89 11.27 3.89 -6.50
C MET A 89 10.74 5.04 -7.36
N THR A 90 9.48 5.44 -7.18
CA THR A 90 8.96 6.67 -7.76
C THR A 90 9.77 7.88 -7.29
N SER A 91 10.14 8.78 -8.21
CA SER A 91 11.03 9.91 -7.88
C SER A 91 10.44 10.82 -6.79
N PRO A 92 11.28 11.51 -6.00
CA PRO A 92 10.81 12.40 -4.94
C PRO A 92 9.83 13.49 -5.43
N LYS A 93 10.14 14.13 -6.57
CA LYS A 93 9.30 15.19 -7.15
C LYS A 93 7.90 14.71 -7.53
N LEU A 94 7.76 13.47 -7.98
CA LEU A 94 6.47 12.91 -8.34
C LEU A 94 5.70 12.51 -7.09
N SER A 95 6.40 11.91 -6.12
CA SER A 95 5.83 11.57 -4.81
C SER A 95 5.26 12.80 -4.10
N GLU A 96 5.99 13.92 -4.11
CA GLU A 96 5.53 15.20 -3.55
C GLU A 96 4.22 15.68 -4.18
N ARG A 97 4.02 15.51 -5.49
CA ARG A 97 2.79 15.91 -6.18
C ARG A 97 1.62 15.01 -5.81
N PHE A 98 1.84 13.70 -5.77
CA PHE A 98 0.81 12.74 -5.37
C PHE A 98 0.35 13.00 -3.94
N GLU A 99 1.28 13.22 -3.01
CA GLU A 99 0.95 13.53 -1.61
C GLU A 99 0.30 14.91 -1.47
N ALA A 100 0.65 15.89 -2.31
CA ALA A 100 -0.05 17.17 -2.35
C ALA A 100 -1.53 17.02 -2.77
N GLU A 101 -1.84 16.15 -3.74
CA GLU A 101 -3.23 15.84 -4.10
C GLU A 101 -3.94 15.08 -2.97
N ARG A 102 -3.26 14.17 -2.28
CA ARG A 102 -3.83 13.49 -1.10
C ARG A 102 -4.18 14.48 0.00
N ALA A 103 -3.29 15.41 0.32
CA ALA A 103 -3.53 16.44 1.33
C ALA A 103 -4.74 17.34 0.98
N ARG A 104 -4.98 17.62 -0.31
CA ARG A 104 -6.12 18.41 -0.78
C ARG A 104 -7.48 17.72 -0.61
N LEU A 105 -7.52 16.38 -0.66
CA LEU A 105 -8.75 15.62 -0.51
C LEU A 105 -9.18 15.45 0.96
N GLY A 106 -8.29 15.75 1.91
CA GLY A 106 -8.56 15.65 3.34
C GLY A 106 -8.24 14.27 3.93
N PRO A 107 -8.51 14.07 5.23
CA PRO A 107 -8.10 12.86 5.94
C PRO A 107 -8.71 11.59 5.32
N VAL A 108 -7.87 10.58 5.09
CA VAL A 108 -8.32 9.23 4.78
C VAL A 108 -9.14 8.74 5.99
N PRO A 109 -10.39 8.25 5.80
CA PRO A 109 -11.15 7.66 6.89
C PRO A 109 -10.29 6.57 7.53
N ALA A 110 -10.13 6.65 8.86
CA ALA A 110 -9.42 5.62 9.61
C ALA A 110 -9.96 4.25 9.16
N ALA A 111 -9.06 3.34 8.80
CA ALA A 111 -9.47 1.95 8.61
C ALA A 111 -10.26 1.53 9.85
N PRO A 112 -11.26 0.65 9.73
CA PRO A 112 -11.57 -0.20 10.87
C PRO A 112 -10.25 -0.87 11.22
N GLU A 113 -9.64 -0.44 12.33
CA GLU A 113 -8.48 -1.11 12.90
C GLU A 113 -8.87 -2.59 12.97
N PRO A 114 -8.04 -3.53 12.48
CA PRO A 114 -8.27 -4.94 12.77
C PRO A 114 -8.39 -4.99 14.28
N ALA A 115 -9.60 -5.31 14.78
CA ALA A 115 -9.91 -5.23 16.19
C ALA A 115 -8.73 -5.84 16.93
N ALA A 116 -7.93 -4.97 17.55
CA ALA A 116 -6.86 -5.40 18.41
C ALA A 116 -7.59 -6.33 19.36
N GLN A 117 -7.22 -7.62 19.31
CA GLN A 117 -7.70 -8.60 20.27
C GLN A 117 -7.61 -7.88 21.60
N VAL A 118 -8.77 -7.68 22.24
CA VAL A 118 -8.85 -7.08 23.56
C VAL A 118 -8.01 -8.01 24.42
N ALA A 119 -6.74 -7.67 24.57
CA ALA A 119 -5.88 -8.31 25.54
C ALA A 119 -6.62 -8.11 26.86
N PRO A 120 -6.96 -9.19 27.59
CA PRO A 120 -7.54 -9.02 28.91
C PRO A 120 -6.54 -8.17 29.69
N ALA A 121 -7.02 -7.05 30.22
CA ALA A 121 -6.24 -6.17 31.07
C ALA A 121 -5.55 -7.02 32.16
N PRO A 122 -4.27 -6.79 32.45
CA PRO A 122 -3.64 -7.45 33.59
C PRO A 122 -4.40 -7.00 34.84
N ALA A 123 -5.10 -7.95 35.46
CA ALA A 123 -5.68 -7.74 36.76
C ALA A 123 -4.54 -7.46 37.75
N ASP A 124 -4.62 -6.30 38.41
CA ASP A 124 -3.89 -5.97 39.62
C ASP A 124 -3.83 -7.16 40.58
N ALA A 125 -2.61 -7.63 40.85
CA ALA A 125 -2.29 -8.37 42.06
C ALA A 125 -0.97 -7.82 42.60
N PRO A 126 -0.97 -7.13 43.76
CA PRO A 126 0.25 -6.65 44.38
C PRO A 126 0.84 -7.70 45.34
N VAL A 127 2.13 -7.48 45.66
CA VAL A 127 2.94 -8.05 46.77
C VAL A 127 3.29 -9.55 46.60
N GLN A 128 4.53 -10.03 46.74
CA GLN A 128 5.55 -9.64 47.71
C GLN A 128 6.99 -9.78 47.17
N ALA A 129 7.77 -8.72 47.40
CA ALA A 129 9.20 -8.81 47.56
C ALA A 129 9.49 -9.49 48.91
N GLU A 130 10.03 -10.69 48.88
CA GLU A 130 10.70 -11.27 50.05
C GLU A 130 12.21 -11.31 49.74
N LEU A 131 12.92 -10.38 50.37
CA LEU A 131 14.37 -10.33 50.45
C LEU A 131 14.83 -11.46 51.36
N THR A 132 15.69 -12.36 50.89
CA THR A 132 16.75 -12.88 51.76
C THR A 132 18.09 -13.01 51.03
N PRO A 133 19.19 -12.68 51.74
CA PRO A 133 20.53 -12.58 51.20
C PRO A 133 21.30 -13.91 51.31
N ALA A 134 22.12 -14.23 50.31
CA ALA A 134 23.17 -15.25 50.44
C ALA A 134 24.35 -14.81 49.55
N ALA A 135 25.30 -14.08 50.12
CA ALA A 135 26.51 -14.65 50.74
C ALA A 135 27.52 -15.13 49.69
N ALA A 136 28.47 -14.25 49.37
CA ALA A 136 29.75 -14.63 48.80
C ALA A 136 30.56 -15.44 49.82
N PRO A 137 31.30 -16.48 49.41
CA PRO A 137 32.44 -16.97 50.15
C PRO A 137 33.76 -16.35 49.63
N PRO A 138 34.80 -16.29 50.49
CA PRO A 138 36.05 -15.57 50.26
C PRO A 138 37.13 -16.35 49.48
N THR A 139 38.07 -15.58 48.92
CA THR A 139 39.44 -15.85 48.40
C THR A 139 40.40 -16.46 49.46
N PRO A 140 41.73 -16.75 49.24
CA PRO A 140 42.62 -16.95 48.06
C PRO A 140 43.70 -18.10 48.20
N GLN A 141 44.68 -18.15 47.25
CA GLN A 141 46.06 -18.74 47.26
C GLN A 141 46.21 -20.25 46.88
N LEU A 142 47.28 -20.80 46.28
CA LEU A 142 48.65 -20.43 45.82
C LEU A 142 49.08 -21.57 44.83
N THR A 143 49.86 -21.42 43.74
CA THR A 143 51.31 -21.75 43.64
C THR A 143 51.75 -21.89 42.17
N ALA A 144 53.05 -21.70 41.94
CA ALA A 144 53.79 -21.56 40.69
C ALA A 144 54.04 -22.85 39.88
N ALA A 145 54.41 -22.67 38.61
CA ALA A 145 55.48 -23.39 37.92
C ALA A 145 56.14 -22.45 36.90
#